data_AF-A0A1T3MV40-F1
#
_entry.id   AF-A0A1T3MV40-F1
#
_cell.length_a   1.000
_cell.length_b   1.000
_cell.length_c   1.000
_cell.angle_alpha   90.00
_cell.angle_beta   90.00
_cell.angle_gamma   90.00
#
_symmetry.space_group_name_H-M   'P 1'
#
loop_
_entity.id
_entity.type
_entity.pdbx_description
1 polymer ?
#
loop_
_entity_poly.entity_id
_entity_poly.type
_entity_poly.pdbx_seq_one_letter_code
_entity_poly.pdbx_strand_id
1 'polypeptide(L)'
;MLFFVFFIILASLACLLIYDTINNKNRRISWYKINNLGVLFFNKEDQLIQQILFRDLTKSPDIYGKDIYSKSSGSGKYSSFRMNICIFEKDANGQVRNRIVDFNSAFAKNRYRLIAHFLKGIKLFRPDLTINTDVYKDFYLNEDTLDFVPEKFRKDIYLKVVVFGIIALLFIIVSFII
;
A
#
# COMPACT_ATOMS: atom_id res chain seq x y z
N MET A 1 15.69 29.26 -32.97
CA MET A 1 15.21 27.92 -33.40
C MET A 1 15.20 26.89 -32.29
N LEU A 2 16.28 26.69 -31.53
CA LEU A 2 16.36 25.67 -30.47
C LEU A 2 15.23 25.78 -29.42
N PHE A 3 14.97 27.00 -28.91
CA PHE A 3 13.88 27.26 -27.96
C PHE A 3 12.48 26.91 -28.50
N PHE A 4 12.25 27.09 -29.81
CA PHE A 4 10.97 26.77 -30.44
C PHE A 4 10.77 25.24 -30.53
N VAL A 5 11.84 24.50 -30.83
CA VAL A 5 11.82 23.03 -30.82
C VAL A 5 11.56 22.50 -29.40
N PHE A 6 12.21 23.07 -28.38
CA PHE A 6 11.93 22.71 -26.97
C PHE A 6 10.47 22.98 -26.58
N PHE A 7 9.90 24.11 -27.01
CA PHE A 7 8.52 24.45 -26.73
C PHE A 7 7.54 23.45 -27.35
N ILE A 8 7.78 23.01 -28.60
CA ILE A 8 6.97 21.99 -29.28
C ILE A 8 7.07 20.64 -28.56
N ILE A 9 8.27 20.24 -28.13
CA ILE A 9 8.48 18.98 -27.40
C ILE A 9 7.72 19.01 -26.06
N LEU A 10 7.83 20.11 -25.31
CA LEU A 10 7.12 20.30 -24.04
C LEU A 10 5.60 20.29 -24.24
N ALA A 11 5.09 20.98 -25.27
CA ALA A 11 3.66 21.00 -25.58
C ALA A 11 3.15 19.60 -25.98
N SER A 12 3.91 18.85 -26.77
CA SER A 12 3.57 17.47 -27.16
C SER A 12 3.53 16.53 -25.94
N LEU A 13 4.55 16.60 -25.08
CA LEU A 13 4.58 15.83 -23.83
C LEU A 13 3.40 16.19 -22.90
N ALA A 14 3.07 17.48 -22.78
CA ALA A 14 1.93 17.93 -21.98
C ALA A 14 0.60 17.38 -22.55
N CYS A 15 0.40 17.45 -23.87
CA CYS A 15 -0.77 16.87 -24.54
C CYS A 15 -0.89 15.36 -24.32
N LEU A 16 0.23 14.62 -24.43
CA LEU A 16 0.26 13.18 -24.15
C LEU A 16 -0.12 12.87 -22.70
N LEU A 17 0.40 13.63 -21.73
CA LEU A 17 0.07 13.46 -20.32
C LEU A 17 -1.41 13.77 -20.01
N ILE A 18 -1.98 14.79 -20.64
CA ILE A 18 -3.39 15.15 -20.50
C ILE A 18 -4.27 14.04 -21.10
N TYR A 19 -3.97 13.61 -22.32
CA TYR A 19 -4.69 12.53 -22.99
C TYR A 19 -4.66 11.23 -22.16
N ASP A 20 -3.48 10.84 -21.68
CA ASP A 20 -3.32 9.65 -20.84
C ASP A 20 -4.12 9.77 -19.52
N THR A 21 -4.08 10.94 -18.89
CA THR A 21 -4.83 11.19 -17.64
C THR A 21 -6.34 11.10 -17.84
N ILE A 22 -6.86 11.63 -18.94
CA ILE A 22 -8.29 11.56 -19.27
C ILE A 22 -8.68 10.12 -19.60
N ASN A 23 -7.92 9.46 -20.47
CA ASN A 23 -8.27 8.13 -20.97
C ASN A 23 -8.13 7.03 -19.90
N ASN A 24 -7.20 7.19 -18.96
CA ASN A 24 -6.99 6.24 -17.86
C ASN A 24 -7.74 6.60 -16.58
N LYS A 25 -8.57 7.67 -16.56
CA LYS A 25 -9.28 8.11 -15.36
C LYS A 25 -10.10 6.99 -14.73
N ASN A 26 -10.81 6.22 -15.55
CA ASN A 26 -11.71 5.15 -15.09
C ASN A 26 -10.95 3.88 -14.66
N ARG A 27 -9.64 3.78 -14.95
CA ARG A 27 -8.79 2.65 -14.54
C ARG A 27 -8.09 2.89 -13.20
N ARG A 28 -8.13 4.12 -12.68
CA ARG A 28 -7.44 4.49 -11.43
C ARG A 28 -8.35 4.26 -10.23
N ILE A 29 -7.82 3.54 -9.24
CA ILE A 29 -8.45 3.35 -7.94
C ILE A 29 -8.58 4.72 -7.27
N SER A 30 -9.81 5.10 -6.91
CA SER A 30 -10.11 6.36 -6.23
C SER A 30 -10.55 6.16 -4.79
N TRP A 31 -11.24 5.06 -4.48
CA TRP A 31 -11.65 4.70 -3.13
C TRP A 31 -11.85 3.18 -3.03
N TYR A 32 -11.96 2.69 -1.80
CA TYR A 32 -12.21 1.28 -1.54
C TYR A 32 -13.11 1.09 -0.33
N LYS A 33 -13.83 -0.03 -0.32
CA LYS A 33 -14.72 -0.45 0.76
C LYS A 33 -14.37 -1.86 1.18
N ILE A 34 -14.41 -2.08 2.50
CA ILE A 34 -14.26 -3.41 3.09
C ILE A 34 -15.63 -3.83 3.61
N ASN A 35 -16.04 -5.05 3.29
CA ASN A 35 -17.29 -5.65 3.74
C ASN A 35 -17.09 -7.13 4.09
N ASN A 36 -18.17 -7.88 4.22
CA ASN A 36 -18.15 -9.32 4.50
C ASN A 36 -17.63 -10.18 3.33
N LEU A 37 -17.57 -9.65 2.11
CA LEU A 37 -17.05 -10.38 0.95
C LEU A 37 -15.51 -10.26 0.87
N GLY A 38 -14.98 -9.10 1.24
CA GLY A 38 -13.56 -8.78 1.09
C GLY A 38 -13.30 -7.29 1.00
N VAL A 39 -12.34 -6.90 0.16
CA VAL A 39 -12.10 -5.50 -0.22
C VAL A 39 -12.43 -5.26 -1.68
N LEU A 40 -13.17 -4.18 -1.94
CA LEU A 40 -13.64 -3.76 -3.24
C LEU A 40 -13.04 -2.39 -3.55
N PHE A 41 -12.45 -2.23 -4.73
CA PHE A 41 -11.80 -0.99 -5.18
C PHE A 41 -12.57 -0.38 -6.34
N PHE A 42 -12.83 0.91 -6.25
CA PHE A 42 -13.68 1.65 -7.18
C PHE A 42 -12.92 2.81 -7.82
N ASN A 43 -13.33 3.19 -9.03
CA ASN A 43 -12.87 4.43 -9.67
C ASN A 43 -13.68 5.64 -9.17
N LYS A 44 -13.52 6.80 -9.82
CA LYS A 44 -14.24 8.02 -9.45
C LYS A 44 -15.71 8.01 -9.85
N GLU A 45 -16.06 7.12 -10.77
CA GLU A 45 -17.40 6.90 -11.32
C GLU A 45 -18.11 5.72 -10.62
N ASP A 46 -17.61 5.29 -9.46
CA ASP A 46 -18.12 4.17 -8.65
C ASP A 46 -18.17 2.82 -9.37
N GLN A 47 -17.40 2.67 -10.44
CA GLN A 47 -17.24 1.40 -11.15
C GLN A 47 -16.19 0.56 -10.42
N LEU A 48 -16.51 -0.71 -10.19
CA LEU A 48 -15.61 -1.68 -9.58
C LEU A 48 -14.43 -1.94 -10.52
N ILE A 49 -13.22 -1.56 -10.10
CA ILE A 49 -11.98 -1.82 -10.85
C ILE A 49 -11.42 -3.20 -10.52
N GLN A 50 -11.37 -3.51 -9.24
CA GLN A 50 -10.81 -4.76 -8.75
C GLN A 50 -11.40 -5.14 -7.40
N GLN A 51 -11.32 -6.43 -7.08
CA GLN A 51 -11.73 -6.97 -5.79
C GLN A 51 -10.74 -8.02 -5.30
N ILE A 52 -10.72 -8.21 -3.99
CA ILE A 52 -10.06 -9.32 -3.31
C ILE A 52 -11.10 -9.90 -2.36
N LEU A 53 -11.52 -11.14 -2.61
CA LEU A 53 -12.55 -11.80 -1.80
C LEU A 53 -11.91 -12.75 -0.78
N PHE A 54 -12.46 -12.79 0.43
CA PHE A 54 -11.95 -13.68 1.48
C PHE A 54 -12.02 -15.16 1.10
N ARG A 55 -13.06 -15.54 0.34
CA ARG A 55 -13.24 -16.92 -0.14
C ARG A 55 -12.15 -17.36 -1.13
N ASP A 56 -11.56 -16.41 -1.86
CA ASP A 56 -10.55 -16.70 -2.89
C ASP A 56 -9.14 -16.75 -2.31
N LEU A 57 -8.95 -16.31 -1.06
CA LEU A 57 -7.66 -16.37 -0.38
C LEU A 57 -7.17 -17.82 -0.25
N THR A 58 -5.88 -18.02 -0.08
CA THR A 58 -5.33 -19.37 0.11
C THR A 58 -4.06 -19.29 0.95
N LYS A 59 -3.63 -20.45 1.44
CA LYS A 59 -2.34 -20.58 2.09
C LYS A 59 -1.20 -20.29 1.12
N SER A 60 -0.09 -19.87 1.69
CA SER A 60 1.19 -19.80 0.99
C SER A 60 1.49 -21.14 0.31
N PRO A 61 1.97 -21.15 -0.95
CA PRO A 61 2.46 -22.37 -1.59
C PRO A 61 3.76 -22.88 -0.95
N ASP A 62 4.51 -22.01 -0.27
CA ASP A 62 5.63 -22.39 0.57
C ASP A 62 5.12 -22.84 1.95
N ILE A 63 5.52 -24.05 2.35
CA ILE A 63 5.15 -24.72 3.61
C ILE A 63 5.62 -23.92 4.83
N TYR A 64 6.75 -23.22 4.72
CA TYR A 64 7.28 -22.36 5.80
C TYR A 64 6.89 -20.89 5.63
N GLY A 65 6.28 -20.57 4.48
CA GLY A 65 5.82 -19.23 4.14
C GLY A 65 4.64 -18.81 5.01
N LYS A 66 4.55 -17.51 5.30
CA LYS A 66 3.40 -16.93 5.98
C LYS A 66 2.30 -16.62 4.98
N ASP A 67 1.05 -16.91 5.32
CA ASP A 67 -0.09 -16.75 4.38
C ASP A 67 -0.39 -15.28 4.11
N ILE A 68 -0.28 -14.43 5.14
CA ILE A 68 -0.43 -12.98 5.07
C ILE A 68 0.82 -12.34 5.64
N TYR A 69 1.49 -11.49 4.86
CA TYR A 69 2.73 -10.84 5.30
C TYR A 69 2.82 -9.42 4.78
N SER A 70 3.71 -8.63 5.38
CA SER A 70 4.02 -7.27 4.96
C SER A 70 5.29 -7.25 4.11
N LYS A 71 5.30 -6.41 3.07
CA LYS A 71 6.47 -6.20 2.22
C LYS A 71 6.56 -4.75 1.73
N SER A 72 7.77 -4.19 1.73
CA SER A 72 8.05 -2.90 1.10
C SER A 72 7.83 -2.95 -0.42
N SER A 73 7.33 -1.86 -1.00
CA SER A 73 7.38 -1.71 -2.47
C SER A 73 8.83 -1.58 -2.95
N GLY A 74 9.19 -2.16 -4.09
CA GLY A 74 10.55 -2.07 -4.67
C GLY A 74 11.51 -3.17 -4.20
N SER A 75 12.70 -3.22 -4.83
CA SER A 75 13.75 -4.22 -4.56
C SER A 75 15.09 -3.53 -4.29
N GLY A 76 15.86 -4.07 -3.35
CA GLY A 76 17.20 -3.59 -3.00
C GLY A 76 17.22 -2.12 -2.58
N LYS A 77 18.11 -1.34 -3.22
CA LYS A 77 18.35 0.08 -2.91
C LYS A 77 17.14 1.00 -3.17
N TYR A 78 16.13 0.52 -3.89
CA TYR A 78 14.91 1.28 -4.23
C TYR A 78 13.69 0.83 -3.41
N SER A 79 13.90 0.12 -2.30
CA SER A 79 12.80 -0.26 -1.42
C SER A 79 12.16 0.99 -0.77
N SER A 80 10.84 1.05 -0.81
CA SER A 80 10.04 2.08 -0.17
C SER A 80 9.90 1.77 1.31
N PHE A 81 9.96 2.79 2.16
CA PHE A 81 9.57 2.68 3.56
C PHE A 81 8.08 2.31 3.77
N ARG A 82 7.27 2.34 2.70
CA ARG A 82 5.86 1.97 2.75
C ARG A 82 5.71 0.46 2.62
N MET A 83 5.14 -0.13 3.67
CA MET A 83 4.75 -1.54 3.68
C MET A 83 3.40 -1.73 2.99
N ASN A 84 3.26 -2.87 2.33
CA ASN A 84 2.02 -3.34 1.73
C ASN A 84 1.68 -4.70 2.29
N ILE A 85 0.38 -5.02 2.33
CA ILE A 85 -0.09 -6.36 2.67
C ILE A 85 0.03 -7.22 1.42
N CYS A 86 0.68 -8.36 1.55
CA CYS A 86 0.74 -9.40 0.57
C CYS A 86 -0.13 -10.57 1.02
N ILE A 87 -0.86 -11.13 0.06
CA ILE A 87 -1.79 -12.25 0.24
C ILE A 87 -1.59 -13.26 -0.88
N PHE A 88 -2.10 -14.48 -0.68
CA PHE A 88 -2.25 -15.44 -1.77
C PHE A 88 -3.72 -15.63 -2.09
N GLU A 89 -4.06 -15.65 -3.37
CA GLU A 89 -5.40 -15.94 -3.88
C GLU A 89 -5.36 -17.01 -4.97
N LYS A 90 -6.43 -17.80 -5.10
CA LYS A 90 -6.61 -18.72 -6.22
C LYS A 90 -7.31 -17.98 -7.36
N ASP A 91 -6.75 -18.09 -8.56
CA ASP A 91 -7.44 -17.63 -9.76
C ASP A 91 -8.56 -18.60 -10.17
N ALA A 92 -9.32 -18.24 -11.21
CA ALA A 92 -10.41 -19.07 -11.74
C ALA A 92 -9.95 -20.46 -12.23
N ASN A 93 -8.66 -20.62 -12.53
CA ASN A 93 -8.05 -21.88 -12.95
C ASN A 93 -7.46 -22.65 -11.75
N GLY A 94 -7.64 -22.16 -10.52
CA GLY A 94 -7.13 -22.75 -9.29
C GLY A 94 -5.64 -22.48 -9.03
N GLN A 95 -4.97 -21.68 -9.86
CA GLN A 95 -3.55 -21.36 -9.65
C GLN A 95 -3.40 -20.34 -8.52
N VAL A 96 -2.45 -20.61 -7.64
CA VAL A 96 -2.13 -19.72 -6.52
C VAL A 96 -1.26 -18.57 -7.00
N ARG A 97 -1.70 -17.34 -6.74
CA ARG A 97 -0.97 -16.12 -7.08
C ARG A 97 -0.75 -15.27 -5.84
N ASN A 98 0.44 -14.70 -5.73
CA ASN A 98 0.75 -13.69 -4.73
C ASN A 98 0.23 -12.33 -5.21
N ARG A 99 -0.50 -11.61 -4.37
CA ARG A 99 -1.10 -10.33 -4.68
C ARG A 99 -0.83 -9.31 -3.59
N ILE A 100 -0.52 -8.09 -4.01
CA ILE A 100 -0.40 -6.93 -3.12
C ILE A 100 -1.78 -6.29 -2.96
N VAL A 101 -2.21 -6.07 -1.72
CA VAL A 101 -3.41 -5.31 -1.40
C VAL A 101 -3.08 -3.82 -1.42
N ASP A 102 -3.52 -3.13 -2.47
CA ASP A 102 -3.14 -1.75 -2.72
C ASP A 102 -4.00 -0.74 -1.93
N PHE A 103 -3.74 -0.64 -0.64
CA PHE A 103 -4.32 0.40 0.21
C PHE A 103 -3.68 1.79 0.01
N ASN A 104 -2.69 1.92 -0.88
CA ASN A 104 -1.93 3.15 -1.11
C ASN A 104 -2.47 3.96 -2.29
N SER A 105 -3.13 3.33 -3.28
CA SER A 105 -3.58 4.01 -4.49
C SER A 105 -4.73 4.99 -4.28
N ALA A 106 -5.53 4.82 -3.23
CA ALA A 106 -6.50 5.81 -2.79
C ALA A 106 -6.09 6.45 -1.45
N PHE A 107 -6.22 7.78 -1.37
CA PHE A 107 -6.00 8.50 -0.13
C PHE A 107 -7.19 8.30 0.84
N ALA A 108 -6.97 7.53 1.90
CA ALA A 108 -7.94 7.32 2.96
C ALA A 108 -7.38 7.78 4.31
N LYS A 109 -8.01 8.78 4.95
CA LYS A 109 -7.58 9.30 6.26
C LYS A 109 -7.59 8.22 7.34
N ASN A 110 -8.53 7.29 7.26
CA ASN A 110 -8.71 6.16 8.18
C ASN A 110 -8.06 4.86 7.66
N ARG A 111 -7.07 4.94 6.76
CA ARG A 111 -6.44 3.78 6.12
C ARG A 111 -6.03 2.67 7.08
N TYR A 112 -5.35 2.98 8.19
CA TYR A 112 -4.92 1.95 9.13
C TYR A 112 -6.10 1.23 9.82
N ARG A 113 -7.21 1.95 10.06
CA ARG A 113 -8.45 1.33 10.55
C ARG A 113 -9.09 0.43 9.50
N LEU A 114 -9.02 0.82 8.22
CA LEU A 114 -9.48 -0.03 7.12
C LEU A 114 -8.62 -1.29 7.01
N ILE A 115 -7.29 -1.16 7.08
CA ILE A 115 -6.37 -2.31 7.11
C ILE A 115 -6.70 -3.25 8.27
N ALA A 116 -6.87 -2.71 9.48
CA ALA A 116 -7.32 -3.46 10.66
C ALA A 116 -8.63 -4.22 10.38
N HIS A 117 -9.64 -3.55 9.83
CA HIS A 117 -10.92 -4.16 9.49
C HIS A 117 -10.79 -5.27 8.43
N PHE A 118 -9.92 -5.09 7.44
CA PHE A 118 -9.63 -6.13 6.45
C PHE A 118 -9.01 -7.37 7.09
N LEU A 119 -8.00 -7.20 7.95
CA LEU A 119 -7.35 -8.32 8.64
C LEU A 119 -8.29 -9.01 9.64
N LYS A 120 -9.18 -8.26 10.31
CA LYS A 120 -10.28 -8.83 11.10
C LYS A 120 -11.19 -9.70 10.24
N GLY A 121 -11.53 -9.22 9.04
CA GLY A 121 -12.28 -9.99 8.05
C GLY A 121 -11.56 -11.29 7.66
N ILE A 122 -10.25 -11.24 7.41
CA ILE A 122 -9.46 -12.47 7.14
C ILE A 122 -9.57 -13.44 8.32
N LYS A 123 -9.31 -12.98 9.56
CA LYS A 123 -9.37 -13.85 10.75
C LYS A 123 -10.76 -14.45 10.97
N LEU A 124 -11.82 -13.71 10.62
CA LEU A 124 -13.21 -14.15 10.78
C LEU A 124 -13.64 -15.14 9.70
N PHE A 125 -13.39 -14.82 8.42
CA PHE A 125 -13.89 -15.61 7.29
C PHE A 125 -12.91 -16.70 6.85
N ARG A 126 -11.64 -16.60 7.24
CA ARG A 126 -10.53 -17.51 6.90
C ARG A 126 -9.61 -17.74 8.10
N PRO A 127 -10.11 -18.32 9.20
CA PRO A 127 -9.32 -18.61 10.40
C PRO A 127 -8.21 -19.63 10.17
N ASP A 128 -8.23 -20.35 9.04
CA ASP A 128 -7.19 -21.27 8.60
C ASP A 128 -5.90 -20.57 8.14
N LEU A 129 -5.96 -19.28 7.84
CA LEU A 129 -4.82 -18.48 7.37
C LEU A 129 -4.07 -17.82 8.52
N THR A 130 -2.74 -17.82 8.42
CA THR A 130 -1.84 -17.27 9.41
C THR A 130 -1.33 -15.89 8.99
N ILE A 131 -1.44 -14.92 9.92
CA ILE A 131 -0.91 -13.56 9.73
C ILE A 131 0.49 -13.50 10.34
N ASN A 132 1.47 -13.02 9.57
CA ASN A 132 2.82 -12.78 10.07
C ASN A 132 2.80 -11.69 11.15
N THR A 133 3.50 -11.92 12.27
CA THR A 133 3.69 -10.95 13.37
C THR A 133 4.20 -9.58 12.89
N ASP A 134 5.00 -9.53 11.83
CA ASP A 134 5.50 -8.27 11.25
C ASP A 134 4.37 -7.36 10.73
N VAL A 135 3.25 -7.93 10.27
CA VAL A 135 2.09 -7.18 9.78
C VAL A 135 1.53 -6.29 10.89
N TYR A 136 1.46 -6.79 12.12
CA TYR A 136 0.94 -6.03 13.24
C TYR A 136 1.85 -4.85 13.59
N LYS A 137 3.17 -5.04 13.49
CA LYS A 137 4.15 -3.98 13.72
C LYS A 137 4.09 -2.93 12.61
N ASP A 138 4.12 -3.36 11.35
CA ASP A 138 4.19 -2.50 10.17
C ASP A 138 2.94 -1.63 9.97
N PHE A 139 1.78 -2.11 10.44
CA PHE A 139 0.52 -1.39 10.35
C PHE A 139 0.02 -0.85 11.71
N TYR A 140 0.88 -0.87 12.74
CA TYR A 140 0.61 -0.32 14.08
C TYR A 140 -0.66 -0.90 14.73
N LEU A 141 -0.82 -2.21 14.64
CA LEU A 141 -1.96 -2.94 15.18
C LEU A 141 -1.65 -3.53 16.56
N ASN A 142 -2.71 -3.83 17.31
CA ASN A 142 -2.67 -4.75 18.44
C ASN A 142 -2.82 -6.19 17.90
N GLU A 143 -1.98 -7.12 18.35
CA GLU A 143 -1.97 -8.51 17.86
C GLU A 143 -3.22 -9.30 18.29
N ASP A 144 -3.67 -9.06 19.52
CA ASP A 144 -4.82 -9.73 20.11
C ASP A 144 -6.13 -9.20 19.53
N THR A 145 -6.28 -7.87 19.51
CA THR A 145 -7.55 -7.23 19.13
C THR A 145 -7.65 -6.90 17.64
N LEU A 146 -6.53 -6.92 16.91
CA LEU A 146 -6.42 -6.45 15.51
C LEU A 146 -6.87 -4.99 15.31
N ASP A 147 -6.85 -4.17 16.37
CA ASP A 147 -7.19 -2.75 16.26
C ASP A 147 -5.97 -1.89 15.99
N PHE A 148 -6.17 -0.84 15.20
CA PHE A 148 -5.16 0.19 14.99
C PHE A 148 -4.90 0.96 16.30
N VAL A 149 -3.64 1.07 16.67
CA VAL A 149 -3.15 1.77 17.88
C VAL A 149 -2.48 3.09 17.46
N PRO A 150 -3.21 4.23 17.51
CA PRO A 150 -2.69 5.51 17.00
C PRO A 150 -1.47 6.01 17.76
N GLU A 151 -1.33 5.63 19.02
CA GLU A 151 -0.19 6.02 19.87
C GLU A 151 1.12 5.44 19.36
N LYS A 152 1.13 4.16 18.96
CA LYS A 152 2.30 3.51 18.34
C LYS A 152 2.72 4.25 17.08
N PHE A 153 1.75 4.58 16.22
CA PHE A 153 1.99 5.33 14.98
C PHE A 153 2.55 6.73 15.24
N ARG A 154 1.95 7.49 16.16
CA ARG A 154 2.41 8.84 16.50
C ARG A 154 3.82 8.82 17.09
N LYS A 155 4.11 7.87 17.99
CA LYS A 155 5.42 7.71 18.61
C LYS A 155 6.50 7.39 17.57
N ASP A 156 6.21 6.50 16.63
CA ASP A 156 7.15 6.15 15.57
C ASP A 156 7.41 7.32 14.60
N ILE A 157 6.37 8.06 14.20
CA ILE A 157 6.54 9.29 13.40
C ILE A 157 7.37 10.31 14.16
N TYR A 158 7.06 10.56 15.43
CA TYR A 158 7.79 11.52 16.25
C TYR A 158 9.28 11.17 16.33
N LEU A 159 9.60 9.90 16.61
CA LEU A 159 10.98 9.42 16.67
C LEU A 159 11.71 9.62 15.33
N LYS A 160 11.07 9.28 14.21
CA LYS A 160 11.64 9.47 12.86
C LYS A 160 11.92 10.93 12.55
N VAL A 161 11.01 11.84 12.92
CA VAL A 161 11.19 13.28 12.73
C VAL A 161 12.34 13.81 13.58
N VAL A 162 12.45 13.39 14.85
CA VAL A 162 13.56 13.79 15.73
C VAL A 162 14.90 13.31 15.18
N VAL A 163 15.01 12.04 14.77
CA VAL A 163 16.24 11.48 14.19
C VAL A 163 16.63 12.21 12.92
N PHE A 164 15.68 12.45 12.00
CA PHE A 164 15.95 13.19 10.78
C PHE A 164 16.39 14.64 11.07
N GLY A 165 15.77 15.30 12.04
CA GLY A 165 16.15 16.64 12.49
C GLY A 165 17.59 16.70 13.01
N ILE A 166 18.00 15.72 13.82
CA ILE A 166 19.38 15.61 14.31
C ILE A 166 20.38 15.42 13.16
N ILE A 167 20.07 14.53 12.22
CA ILE A 167 20.93 14.28 11.05
C ILE A 167 21.07 15.54 10.19
N ALA A 168 19.96 16.24 9.92
CA ALA A 168 19.97 17.47 9.15
C ALA A 168 20.80 18.58 9.84
N LEU A 169 20.67 18.71 11.17
CA LEU A 169 21.47 19.67 11.95
C LEU A 169 22.97 19.36 11.87
N LEU A 170 23.35 18.09 12.03
CA LEU A 170 24.75 17.66 11.90
C LEU A 170 25.30 17.99 10.51
N PHE A 171 24.51 17.78 9.45
CA PHE A 171 24.90 18.08 8.08
C PHE A 171 25.14 19.59 7.87
N ILE A 172 24.29 20.44 8.46
CA ILE A 172 24.45 21.89 8.43
C ILE A 172 25.74 22.31 9.15
N ILE A 173 25.98 21.81 10.37
CA ILE A 173 27.17 22.14 11.15
C ILE A 173 28.45 21.76 10.39
N VAL A 174 28.50 20.54 9.83
CA VAL A 174 29.65 20.10 9.02
C VAL A 174 29.86 20.98 7.80
N SER A 175 28.78 21.40 7.12
CA SER A 175 28.87 22.29 5.97
C SER A 175 29.33 23.72 6.29
N PHE A 176 29.31 24.15 7.56
CA PHE A 176 29.88 25.43 7.99
C PHE A 176 31.32 25.32 8.49
N ILE A 177 31.77 24.11 8.84
CA ILE A 177 33.13 23.85 9.32
C ILE A 177 34.10 23.57 8.16
N ILE A 178 33.58 23.01 7.05
CA ILE A 178 34.31 22.76 5.79
C ILE A 178 34.16 23.98 4.87
#